data_AF-A0A814H7G3-F1
#
_entry.id   AF-A0A814H7G3-F1
#
_cell.length_a   1.000
_cell.length_b   1.000
_cell.length_c   1.000
_cell.angle_alpha   90.00
_cell.angle_beta   90.00
_cell.angle_gamma   90.00
#
_symmetry.space_group_name_H-M   'P 1'
#
loop_
_entity.id
_entity.type
_entity.pdbx_description
1 polymer ?
#
loop_
_entity_poly.entity_id
_entity_poly.type
_entity_poly.pdbx_seq_one_letter_code
_entity_poly.pdbx_strand_id
1 'polypeptide(L)'
;MRSWSSHIVEHIEPFQKCIENVIENLTKFNNEVKIYLYIISNTRQRRQNLINQILNIYQNTSIEILNPFDMSHTTNAIEKMQYTLAELLILSKMKYLITTSKSTFGMIAQGLARKGAWIVRQGANNEIQSVDSNLCKWESTSEPEYQMMDSSLFKNSCLQNEGAMPSIGERRSQ
;
A
#
# COMPACT_ATOMS: atom_id res chain seq x y z
N MET A 1 16.57 7.33 4.47
CA MET A 1 15.30 7.19 3.72
C MET A 1 15.11 8.46 2.91
N ARG A 2 15.24 8.40 1.59
CA ARG A 2 15.01 9.58 0.76
C ARG A 2 13.50 9.82 0.68
N SER A 3 13.07 10.97 1.18
CA SER A 3 11.81 11.60 0.82
C SER A 3 11.92 12.00 -0.64
N TRP A 4 11.15 11.37 -1.53
CA TRP A 4 11.08 11.76 -2.94
C TRP A 4 9.76 12.49 -3.20
N SER A 5 9.90 13.71 -3.70
CA SER A 5 8.90 14.59 -4.30
C SER A 5 7.89 15.28 -3.37
N SER A 6 8.18 16.55 -3.10
CA SER A 6 7.27 17.58 -2.56
C SER A 6 6.22 18.08 -3.56
N HIS A 7 6.05 17.42 -4.70
CA HIS A 7 5.09 17.79 -5.75
C HIS A 7 4.18 16.63 -6.14
N ILE A 8 3.85 15.76 -5.18
CA ILE A 8 2.83 14.72 -5.39
C ILE A 8 1.48 15.41 -5.27
N VAL A 9 0.93 15.82 -6.42
CA VAL A 9 -0.45 16.28 -6.52
C VAL A 9 -1.37 15.23 -5.87
N GLU A 10 -2.33 15.74 -5.09
CA GLU A 10 -3.24 15.05 -4.17
C GLU A 10 -4.25 14.16 -4.91
N HIS A 11 -3.77 13.16 -5.63
CA HIS A 11 -4.62 12.36 -6.49
C HIS A 11 -5.31 11.24 -5.70
N ILE A 12 -6.50 11.57 -5.19
CA ILE A 12 -7.41 10.67 -4.45
C ILE A 12 -8.30 9.88 -5.42
N GLU A 13 -8.64 10.47 -6.56
CA GLU A 13 -9.64 9.96 -7.52
C GLU A 13 -9.34 8.53 -8.05
N PRO A 14 -8.10 8.14 -8.40
CA PRO A 14 -7.83 6.77 -8.86
C PRO A 14 -8.06 5.71 -7.76
N PHE A 15 -7.81 6.07 -6.50
CA PHE A 15 -8.08 5.20 -5.37
C PHE A 15 -9.57 5.02 -5.15
N GLN A 16 -10.31 6.12 -5.19
CA GLN A 16 -11.76 6.12 -5.05
C GLN A 16 -12.41 5.21 -6.09
N LYS A 17 -12.11 5.42 -7.38
CA LYS A 17 -12.63 4.62 -8.49
C LYS A 17 -12.24 3.14 -8.41
N CYS A 18 -11.02 2.85 -7.95
CA CYS A 18 -10.61 1.45 -7.75
C CYS A 18 -11.42 0.78 -6.63
N ILE A 19 -11.62 1.49 -5.51
CA ILE A 19 -12.42 0.98 -4.39
C ILE A 19 -13.87 0.75 -4.85
N GLU A 20 -14.44 1.67 -5.62
CA GLU A 20 -15.78 1.53 -6.20
C GLU A 20 -15.89 0.25 -7.04
N ASN A 21 -14.99 0.07 -8.01
CA ASN A 21 -14.98 -1.12 -8.87
C ASN A 21 -14.84 -2.42 -8.06
N VAL A 22 -14.00 -2.44 -7.01
CA VAL A 22 -13.86 -3.62 -6.14
C VAL A 22 -15.15 -3.86 -5.37
N ILE A 23 -15.78 -2.83 -4.79
CA ILE A 23 -17.03 -2.96 -4.02
C ILE A 23 -18.16 -3.44 -4.93
N GLU A 24 -18.33 -2.85 -6.12
CA GLU A 24 -19.35 -3.24 -7.09
C GLU A 24 -19.22 -4.72 -7.49
N ASN A 25 -18.00 -5.19 -7.74
CA ASN A 25 -17.76 -6.60 -8.04
C ASN A 25 -18.09 -7.53 -6.87
N LEU A 26 -17.94 -7.07 -5.62
CA LEU A 26 -18.27 -7.85 -4.43
C LEU A 26 -19.76 -7.90 -4.15
N THR A 27 -20.47 -6.79 -4.34
CA THR A 27 -21.91 -6.69 -4.08
C THR A 27 -22.74 -7.29 -5.21
N LYS A 28 -22.19 -7.40 -6.44
CA LYS A 28 -22.87 -7.99 -7.60
C LYS A 28 -23.48 -9.37 -7.34
N PHE A 29 -22.86 -10.16 -6.46
CA PHE A 29 -23.26 -11.54 -6.21
C PHE A 29 -24.06 -11.72 -4.91
N ASN A 30 -24.05 -10.74 -4.00
CA ASN A 30 -24.75 -10.87 -2.73
C ASN A 30 -24.96 -9.51 -2.05
N ASN A 31 -26.24 -9.13 -1.86
CA ASN A 31 -26.60 -7.80 -1.34
C ASN A 31 -26.46 -7.66 0.19
N GLU A 32 -26.21 -8.76 0.91
CA GLU A 32 -26.11 -8.77 2.39
C GLU A 32 -24.67 -8.76 2.91
N VAL A 33 -23.68 -8.47 2.07
CA VAL A 33 -22.27 -8.50 2.48
C VAL A 33 -21.92 -7.25 3.28
N LYS A 34 -21.52 -7.43 4.54
CA LYS A 34 -20.89 -6.36 5.32
C LYS A 34 -19.43 -6.20 4.90
N ILE A 35 -19.06 -4.99 4.49
CA ILE A 35 -17.73 -4.67 3.96
C ILE A 35 -16.97 -3.84 5.00
N TYR A 36 -15.81 -4.34 5.42
CA TYR A 36 -14.92 -3.60 6.31
C TYR A 36 -13.79 -2.99 5.49
N LEU A 37 -13.64 -1.67 5.57
CA LEU A 37 -12.61 -0.92 4.84
C LEU A 37 -11.57 -0.38 5.81
N TYR A 38 -10.29 -0.70 5.55
CA TYR A 38 -9.16 -0.21 6.33
C TYR A 38 -8.22 0.58 5.41
N ILE A 39 -8.06 1.88 5.69
CA ILE A 39 -7.32 2.80 4.83
C ILE A 39 -6.10 3.33 5.56
N ILE A 40 -4.92 3.05 5.00
CA ILE A 40 -3.64 3.62 5.45
C ILE A 40 -3.17 4.66 4.47
N SER A 41 -2.75 5.81 5.00
CA SER A 41 -2.18 6.91 4.23
C SER A 41 -1.24 7.69 5.14
N ASN A 42 -0.09 8.09 4.59
CA ASN A 42 0.87 8.93 5.31
C ASN A 42 0.29 10.31 5.68
N THR A 43 -0.73 10.78 4.95
CA THR A 43 -1.40 12.05 5.21
C THR A 43 -2.80 11.82 5.78
N ARG A 44 -3.05 12.35 6.99
CA ARG A 44 -4.39 12.32 7.63
C ARG A 44 -5.45 12.99 6.76
N GLN A 45 -5.12 14.13 6.15
CA GLN A 45 -6.05 14.86 5.27
C GLN A 45 -6.47 14.00 4.08
N ARG A 46 -5.51 13.40 3.36
CA ARG A 46 -5.78 12.52 2.22
C ARG A 46 -6.70 11.35 2.61
N ARG A 47 -6.44 10.76 3.78
CA ARG A 47 -7.27 9.68 4.32
C ARG A 47 -8.71 10.13 4.56
N GLN A 48 -8.89 11.25 5.26
CA GLN A 48 -10.23 11.77 5.60
C GLN A 48 -11.01 12.19 4.36
N ASN A 49 -10.35 12.82 3.38
CA ASN A 49 -10.98 13.16 2.11
C ASN A 49 -11.50 11.91 1.38
N LEU A 50 -10.69 10.83 1.31
CA LEU A 50 -11.11 9.57 0.69
C LEU A 50 -12.26 8.90 1.47
N ILE A 51 -12.19 8.89 2.80
CA ILE A 51 -13.25 8.37 3.68
C ILE A 51 -14.57 9.10 3.39
N ASN A 52 -14.54 10.43 3.37
CA ASN A 52 -15.74 11.24 3.14
C ASN A 52 -16.32 11.02 1.74
N GLN A 53 -15.48 10.88 0.72
CA GLN A 53 -15.93 10.55 -0.64
C GLN A 53 -16.62 9.19 -0.70
N ILE A 54 -16.03 8.16 -0.09
CA ILE A 54 -16.61 6.81 -0.07
C ILE A 54 -17.93 6.79 0.71
N LEU A 55 -17.97 7.40 1.90
CA LEU A 55 -19.19 7.46 2.71
C LEU A 55 -20.32 8.22 2.00
N ASN A 56 -19.99 9.28 1.26
CA ASN A 56 -20.98 10.02 0.48
C ASN A 56 -21.58 9.21 -0.68
N ILE A 57 -20.80 8.32 -1.29
CA ILE A 57 -21.28 7.46 -2.38
C ILE A 57 -22.13 6.32 -1.83
N TYR A 58 -21.72 5.79 -0.68
CA TYR A 58 -22.24 4.53 -0.15
C TYR A 58 -23.09 4.70 1.13
N GLN A 59 -23.79 5.83 1.25
CA GLN A 59 -24.56 6.25 2.44
C GLN A 59 -25.51 5.19 3.02
N ASN A 60 -26.03 4.29 2.18
CA ASN A 60 -27.03 3.27 2.56
C ASN A 60 -26.50 1.82 2.54
N THR A 61 -25.18 1.63 2.45
CA THR A 61 -24.58 0.28 2.41
C THR A 61 -23.98 -0.13 3.74
N SER A 62 -23.79 -1.43 3.90
CA SER A 62 -23.12 -2.12 5.02
C SER A 62 -21.60 -1.93 5.02
N ILE A 63 -21.09 -0.74 4.65
CA ILE A 63 -19.66 -0.42 4.71
C ILE A 63 -19.32 0.15 6.09
N GLU A 64 -18.37 -0.48 6.76
CA GLU A 64 -17.81 -0.02 8.03
C GLU A 64 -16.33 0.34 7.84
N ILE A 65 -15.97 1.57 8.21
CA ILE A 65 -14.59 2.04 8.13
C ILE A 65 -13.89 1.74 9.45
N LEU A 66 -12.86 0.92 9.37
CA LEU A 66 -12.02 0.57 10.51
C LEU A 66 -11.01 1.70 10.75
N ASN A 67 -10.99 2.22 11.98
CA ASN A 67 -10.12 3.33 12.35
C ASN A 67 -8.65 2.88 12.44
N PRO A 68 -7.74 3.44 11.63
CA PRO A 68 -6.31 3.22 11.79
C PRO A 68 -5.75 3.99 12.99
N PHE A 69 -4.55 3.63 13.41
CA PHE A 69 -3.85 4.32 14.49
C PHE A 69 -3.58 5.78 14.11
N ASP A 70 -3.87 6.71 15.01
CA ASP A 70 -3.50 8.11 14.85
C ASP A 70 -2.09 8.36 15.41
N MET A 71 -1.10 8.27 14.53
CA MET A 71 0.30 8.49 14.88
C MET A 71 0.71 9.98 14.85
N SER A 72 -0.23 10.92 14.70
CA SER A 72 0.10 12.35 14.55
C SER A 72 0.76 12.97 15.79
N HIS A 73 0.53 12.40 16.97
CA HIS A 73 1.10 12.87 18.24
C HIS A 73 2.34 12.07 18.67
N THR A 74 2.68 10.99 17.97
CA THR A 74 3.81 10.12 18.30
C THR A 74 5.11 10.68 17.73
N THR A 75 5.95 11.23 18.61
CA THR A 75 7.30 11.70 18.24
C THR A 75 8.37 10.62 18.41
N ASN A 76 8.06 9.52 19.12
CA ASN A 76 8.96 8.41 19.35
C ASN A 76 9.08 7.51 18.10
N ALA A 77 10.30 7.39 17.58
CA ALA A 77 10.57 6.56 16.40
C ALA A 77 10.23 5.08 16.59
N ILE A 78 10.48 4.52 17.78
CA ILE A 78 10.21 3.11 18.09
C ILE A 78 8.70 2.85 18.06
N GLU A 79 7.93 3.73 18.70
CA GLU A 79 6.48 3.61 18.76
C GLU A 79 5.86 3.76 17.35
N LYS A 80 6.37 4.71 16.54
CA LYS A 80 5.95 4.86 15.14
C LYS A 80 6.24 3.59 14.32
N MET A 81 7.39 2.95 14.53
CA MET A 81 7.71 1.68 13.88
C MET A 81 6.77 0.55 14.30
N GLN A 82 6.41 0.46 15.59
CA GLN A 82 5.48 -0.54 16.11
C GLN A 82 4.09 -0.40 15.49
N TYR A 83 3.54 0.81 15.42
CA TYR A 83 2.26 1.05 14.74
C TYR A 83 2.33 0.77 13.24
N THR A 84 3.41 1.18 12.57
CA THR A 84 3.60 0.90 11.14
C THR A 84 3.64 -0.61 10.87
N LEU A 85 4.29 -1.38 11.75
CA LEU A 85 4.31 -2.84 11.67
C LEU A 85 2.91 -3.44 11.93
N ALA A 86 2.18 -2.93 12.92
CA ALA A 86 0.83 -3.37 13.22
C ALA A 86 -0.13 -3.11 12.03
N GLU A 87 -0.05 -1.94 11.42
CA GLU A 87 -0.80 -1.56 10.21
C GLU A 87 -0.53 -2.54 9.05
N LEU A 88 0.74 -2.89 8.83
CA LEU A 88 1.16 -3.83 7.80
C LEU A 88 0.65 -5.26 8.07
N LEU A 89 0.66 -5.69 9.33
CA LEU A 89 0.09 -6.97 9.74
C LEU A 89 -1.44 -6.99 9.55
N ILE A 90 -2.14 -5.91 9.92
CA ILE A 90 -3.59 -5.78 9.71
C ILE A 90 -3.93 -5.88 8.21
N LEU A 91 -3.22 -5.14 7.35
CA LEU A 91 -3.41 -5.25 5.89
C LEU A 91 -3.19 -6.66 5.36
N SER A 92 -2.18 -7.37 5.89
CA SER A 92 -1.90 -8.74 5.45
C SER A 92 -3.03 -9.73 5.75
N LYS A 93 -3.91 -9.40 6.72
CA LYS A 93 -5.06 -10.22 7.13
C LYS A 93 -6.36 -9.88 6.43
N MET A 94 -6.42 -8.76 5.70
CA MET A 94 -7.63 -8.39 4.96
C MET A 94 -7.97 -9.44 3.90
N LYS A 95 -9.20 -9.48 3.39
CA LYS A 95 -9.57 -10.39 2.30
C LYS A 95 -9.05 -9.88 0.96
N TYR A 96 -9.33 -8.62 0.66
CA TYR A 96 -8.84 -7.93 -0.53
C TYR A 96 -7.80 -6.88 -0.14
N LEU A 97 -6.87 -6.59 -1.05
CA LEU A 97 -5.82 -5.60 -0.83
C LEU A 97 -5.77 -4.67 -2.05
N ILE A 98 -5.75 -3.37 -1.80
CA ILE A 98 -5.57 -2.32 -2.80
C ILE A 98 -4.31 -1.55 -2.42
N THR A 99 -3.35 -1.44 -3.33
CA THR A 99 -2.05 -0.79 -3.08
C THR A 99 -1.72 0.20 -4.19
N THR A 100 -0.87 1.19 -3.93
CA THR A 100 -0.24 1.98 -5.01
C THR A 100 0.89 1.20 -5.64
N SER A 101 1.05 1.34 -6.96
CA SER A 101 2.28 0.94 -7.66
C SER A 101 3.50 1.53 -6.97
N LYS A 102 4.59 0.76 -6.87
CA LYS A 102 5.88 1.13 -6.25
C LYS A 102 5.86 1.34 -4.72
N SER A 103 4.75 1.10 -4.02
CA SER A 103 4.76 1.10 -2.55
C SER A 103 5.35 -0.19 -2.02
N THR A 104 6.57 -0.12 -1.50
CA THR A 104 7.20 -1.24 -0.80
C THR A 104 6.39 -1.69 0.41
N PHE A 105 5.71 -0.76 1.08
CA PHE A 105 4.77 -1.07 2.17
C PHE A 105 3.62 -1.97 1.68
N GLY A 106 3.05 -1.65 0.52
CA GLY A 106 2.03 -2.46 -0.14
C GLY A 106 2.56 -3.83 -0.58
N MET A 107 3.75 -3.88 -1.16
CA MET A 107 4.41 -5.13 -1.58
C MET A 107 4.69 -6.07 -0.40
N ILE A 108 5.13 -5.54 0.74
CA ILE A 108 5.35 -6.36 1.94
C ILE A 108 4.01 -6.88 2.47
N ALA A 109 2.97 -6.03 2.56
CA ALA A 109 1.65 -6.47 3.01
C ALA A 109 1.07 -7.57 2.10
N GLN A 110 1.24 -7.44 0.78
CA GLN A 110 0.85 -8.43 -0.23
C GLN A 110 1.64 -9.73 -0.09
N GLY A 111 2.96 -9.65 0.06
CA GLY A 111 3.83 -10.80 0.28
C GLY A 111 3.52 -11.58 1.56
N LEU A 112 3.28 -10.87 2.67
CA LEU A 112 2.85 -11.50 3.93
C LEU A 112 1.49 -12.16 3.84
N ALA A 113 0.58 -11.58 3.04
CA ALA A 113 -0.74 -12.12 2.82
C ALA A 113 -0.76 -13.32 1.86
N ARG A 114 0.34 -13.57 1.11
CA ARG A 114 0.46 -14.63 0.09
C ARG A 114 -0.70 -14.63 -0.91
N LYS A 115 -1.14 -13.43 -1.31
CA LYS A 115 -2.27 -13.23 -2.23
C LYS A 115 -2.00 -12.05 -3.16
N GLY A 116 -2.76 -11.98 -4.24
CA GLY A 116 -2.74 -10.84 -5.15
C GLY A 116 -3.30 -9.55 -4.57
N ALA A 117 -3.07 -8.45 -5.27
CA ALA A 117 -3.57 -7.13 -4.91
C ALA A 117 -4.07 -6.36 -6.14
N TRP A 118 -4.98 -5.43 -5.90
CA TRP A 118 -5.36 -4.41 -6.89
C TRP A 118 -4.35 -3.28 -6.83
N ILE A 119 -3.60 -3.09 -7.92
CA ILE A 119 -2.55 -2.08 -7.99
C ILE A 119 -3.10 -0.83 -8.68
N VAL A 120 -3.14 0.27 -7.94
CA VAL A 120 -3.45 1.61 -8.46
C VAL A 120 -2.18 2.19 -9.06
N ARG A 121 -2.18 2.47 -10.36
CA ARG A 121 -1.00 2.99 -11.07
C ARG A 121 -0.70 4.44 -10.69
N GLN A 122 0.57 4.74 -10.44
CA GLN A 122 1.04 6.11 -10.22
C GLN A 122 0.93 6.89 -11.54
N GLY A 123 0.34 8.09 -11.49
CA GLY A 123 0.15 8.92 -12.69
C GLY A 123 -1.15 8.66 -13.47
N ALA A 124 -2.01 7.75 -13.00
CA ALA A 124 -3.29 7.42 -13.64
C ALA A 124 -4.25 8.63 -13.82
N ASN A 125 -3.94 9.77 -13.21
CA ASN A 125 -4.66 11.03 -13.41
C ASN A 125 -4.50 11.61 -14.82
N ASN A 126 -3.35 11.42 -15.46
CA ASN A 126 -3.13 11.92 -16.82
C ASN A 126 -3.87 11.08 -17.88
N GLU A 127 -4.43 9.94 -17.49
CA GLU A 127 -5.13 8.98 -18.36
C GLU A 127 -6.66 9.00 -18.17
N ILE A 128 -7.20 9.90 -17.34
CA ILE A 128 -8.64 10.00 -17.02
C ILE A 128 -9.52 10.27 -18.28
N GLN A 129 -8.92 10.75 -19.38
CA GLN A 129 -9.63 10.99 -20.65
C GLN A 129 -9.63 9.79 -21.61
N SER A 130 -8.98 8.67 -21.28
CA SER A 130 -9.01 7.47 -22.12
C SER A 130 -10.18 6.56 -21.73
N VAL A 131 -10.97 6.17 -22.74
CA VAL A 131 -12.20 5.37 -22.63
C VAL A 131 -11.98 3.98 -22.00
N ASP A 132 -10.72 3.54 -21.87
CA ASP A 132 -10.29 2.27 -21.25
C ASP A 132 -9.38 2.50 -20.02
N SER A 133 -9.77 3.39 -19.11
CA SER A 133 -8.94 3.72 -17.94
C SER A 133 -8.82 2.52 -16.96
N ASN A 134 -7.81 1.68 -17.18
CA ASN A 134 -7.34 0.66 -16.25
C ASN A 134 -6.64 1.32 -15.04
N LEU A 135 -7.39 2.14 -14.30
CA LEU A 135 -6.93 2.93 -13.14
C LEU A 135 -6.35 2.03 -12.04
N CYS A 136 -6.88 0.82 -11.92
CA CYS A 136 -6.26 -0.24 -11.16
C CYS A 136 -6.35 -1.59 -11.87
N LYS A 137 -5.33 -2.43 -11.65
CA LYS A 137 -5.22 -3.75 -12.26
C LYS A 137 -5.03 -4.79 -11.15
N TRP A 138 -5.69 -5.93 -11.28
CA TRP A 138 -5.40 -7.08 -10.44
C TRP A 138 -4.04 -7.68 -10.79
N GLU A 139 -3.18 -7.82 -9.79
CA GLU A 139 -1.94 -8.55 -9.87
C GLU A 139 -2.06 -9.81 -9.02
N SER A 140 -1.93 -10.99 -9.65
CA SER A 140 -2.13 -12.29 -8.99
C SER A 140 -0.92 -12.76 -8.19
N THR A 141 0.27 -12.29 -8.53
CA THR A 141 1.51 -12.64 -7.84
C THR A 141 1.59 -11.89 -6.51
N SER A 142 2.19 -12.51 -5.49
CA SER A 142 2.54 -11.82 -4.24
C SER A 142 4.01 -11.43 -4.19
N GLU A 143 4.74 -11.62 -5.29
CA GLU A 143 6.17 -11.33 -5.39
C GLU A 143 6.39 -9.83 -5.51
N PRO A 144 7.34 -9.26 -4.76
CA PRO A 144 7.65 -7.84 -4.85
C PRO A 144 8.31 -7.52 -6.20
N GLU A 145 7.98 -6.37 -6.76
CA GLU A 145 8.72 -5.83 -7.90
C GLU A 145 10.13 -5.44 -7.44
N TYR A 146 11.14 -6.07 -8.04
CA TYR A 146 12.53 -5.70 -7.81
C TYR A 146 12.85 -4.39 -8.53
N GLN A 147 12.80 -3.28 -7.79
CA GLN A 147 13.28 -2.00 -8.31
C GLN A 147 14.80 -2.07 -8.45
N MET A 148 15.28 -2.34 -9.68
CA MET A 148 16.70 -2.29 -9.97
C MET A 148 17.19 -0.85 -9.81
N MET A 149 18.26 -0.67 -9.03
CA MET A 149 19.01 0.59 -9.09
C MET A 149 19.64 0.72 -10.47
N ASP A 150 19.58 1.91 -11.04
CA ASP A 150 20.19 2.21 -12.33
C ASP A 150 21.66 1.75 -12.33
N SER A 151 21.98 0.84 -13.25
CA SER A 151 23.31 0.25 -13.41
C SER A 151 24.42 1.29 -13.65
N SER A 152 24.03 2.52 -14.02
CA SER A 152 24.94 3.65 -14.25
C SER A 152 25.63 4.18 -12.98
N LEU A 153 25.18 3.79 -11.78
CA LEU A 153 25.82 4.17 -10.50
C LEU A 153 26.84 3.15 -9.97
N PHE A 154 27.01 2.01 -10.63
CA PHE A 154 28.11 1.07 -10.32
C PHE A 154 29.43 1.56 -10.93
N LYS A 155 29.96 2.68 -10.40
CA LYS A 155 31.41 2.91 -10.46
C LYS A 155 32.06 1.98 -9.45
N ASN A 156 32.56 0.86 -9.96
CA ASN A 156 33.51 -0.09 -9.35
C ASN A 156 34.18 0.38 -8.04
N SER A 157 33.51 0.20 -6.91
CA SER A 157 34.14 0.30 -5.58
C SER A 157 33.89 -0.91 -4.71
N CYS A 158 33.45 -2.03 -5.28
CA CYS A 158 33.68 -3.33 -4.67
C CYS A 158 35.13 -3.75 -4.97
N LEU A 159 36.07 -3.12 -4.26
CA LEU A 159 37.34 -3.77 -3.97
C LEU A 159 37.00 -5.10 -3.30
N GLN A 160 37.46 -6.18 -3.91
CA GLN A 160 37.44 -7.53 -3.36
C GLN A 160 38.20 -7.51 -2.03
N ASN A 161 37.49 -7.27 -0.93
CA ASN A 161 37.94 -7.80 0.35
C ASN A 161 37.30 -9.18 0.46
N GLU A 162 38.12 -10.21 0.22
CA GLU A 162 37.87 -11.58 0.67
C GLU A 162 37.82 -11.61 2.20
N GLY A 163 36.78 -11.04 2.78
CA GLY A 163 36.40 -11.23 4.17
C GLY A 163 35.36 -12.34 4.21
N ALA A 164 35.73 -13.49 4.76
CA ALA A 164 34.85 -14.63 4.93
C ALA A 164 33.48 -14.20 5.49
N MET A 165 32.40 -14.58 4.79
CA MET A 165 31.04 -14.41 5.29
C MET A 165 30.92 -15.14 6.64
N PRO A 166 30.44 -14.50 7.71
CA PRO A 166 30.14 -15.22 8.94
C PRO A 166 28.97 -16.17 8.68
N SER A 167 29.19 -17.45 8.96
CA SER A 167 28.16 -18.48 8.86
C SER A 167 27.02 -18.16 9.83
N ILE A 168 25.77 -18.32 9.35
CA ILE A 168 24.55 -18.23 10.15
C ILE A 168 24.62 -19.30 11.24
N GLY A 169 25.04 -18.91 12.45
CA GLY A 169 25.23 -19.83 13.57
C GLY A 169 25.72 -19.19 14.87
N GLU A 170 26.45 -18.07 14.84
CA GLU A 170 26.97 -17.47 16.08
C GLU A 170 26.05 -16.37 16.64
N ARG A 171 24.96 -16.79 17.30
CA ARG A 171 24.41 -16.01 18.41
C ARG A 171 25.16 -16.41 19.67
N ARG A 172 26.15 -15.63 20.08
CA ARG A 172 26.58 -15.62 21.49
C ARG A 172 25.80 -14.53 22.21
N SER A 173 25.07 -14.98 23.22
CA SER A 173 24.44 -14.20 24.27
C SER A 173 25.44 -13.28 24.96
N GLN A 174 25.09 -12.00 25.05
CA GLN A 174 25.36 -11.15 26.20
C GLN A 174 24.10 -10.34 26.50
#